data_AF-A0A544UCM2-F1
#
_entry.id   AF-A0A544UCM2-F1
#
_cell.length_a   1.000
_cell.length_b   1.000
_cell.length_c   1.000
_cell.angle_alpha   90.00
_cell.angle_beta   90.00
_cell.angle_gamma   90.00
#
_symmetry.space_group_name_H-M   'P 1'
#
loop_
_entity.id
_entity.type
_entity.pdbx_description
1 polymer ?
#
loop_
_entity_poly.entity_id
_entity_poly.type
_entity_poly.pdbx_seq_one_letter_code
_entity_poly.pdbx_strand_id
1 'polypeptide(L)'
;MDIKVTAEVYRLGIIIGFYTVQDVIKWADNVIERLDNPPYEVIAISLSSQEKPIDVCSKLNLFKGGLNNDDLPSKILLGLLNDYFISSNNLSDVFSMLFRLSDHLQLEDSNKWIEVEMNYLSDAFYLADQNIYGDLNEVGTNLKNYLSQFGDYVKYLSI
;
A
#
# COMPACT_ATOMS: atom_id res chain seq x y z
N MET A 1 11.04 13.71 -5.15
CA MET A 1 9.82 13.02 -4.70
C MET A 1 8.75 13.26 -5.75
N ASP A 2 8.24 12.21 -6.39
CA ASP A 2 7.09 12.38 -7.26
C ASP A 2 5.82 12.35 -6.40
N ILE A 3 5.21 13.53 -6.23
CA ILE A 3 3.97 13.70 -5.45
C ILE A 3 2.88 12.75 -5.96
N LYS A 4 2.87 12.41 -7.25
CA LYS A 4 1.87 11.49 -7.83
C LYS A 4 2.05 10.06 -7.31
N VAL A 5 3.29 9.55 -7.31
CA VAL A 5 3.60 8.22 -6.78
C VAL A 5 3.23 8.15 -5.30
N THR A 6 3.63 9.15 -4.52
CA THR A 6 3.30 9.18 -3.10
C THR A 6 1.81 9.29 -2.82
N ALA A 7 1.09 10.14 -3.56
CA ALA A 7 -0.36 10.24 -3.45
C ALA A 7 -1.05 8.89 -3.73
N GLU A 8 -0.56 8.14 -4.74
CA GLU A 8 -1.10 6.84 -5.07
C GLU A 8 -0.80 5.78 -4.00
N VAL A 9 0.40 5.79 -3.41
CA VAL A 9 0.73 4.93 -2.26
C VAL A 9 -0.20 5.21 -1.08
N TYR A 10 -0.44 6.47 -0.73
CA TYR A 10 -1.38 6.82 0.34
C TYR A 10 -2.83 6.43 0.00
N ARG A 11 -3.23 6.56 -1.26
CA ARG A 11 -4.59 6.18 -1.71
C ARG A 11 -4.79 4.68 -1.55
N LEU A 12 -3.86 3.87 -2.05
CA LEU A 12 -3.90 2.41 -1.90
C LEU A 12 -3.79 2.01 -0.42
N GLY A 13 -2.91 2.66 0.33
CA GLY A 13 -2.73 2.43 1.76
C GLY A 13 -3.99 2.69 2.59
N ILE A 14 -4.76 3.74 2.29
CA ILE A 14 -6.07 3.96 2.92
C ILE A 14 -7.03 2.81 2.58
N ILE A 15 -7.10 2.41 1.30
CA ILE A 15 -8.05 1.39 0.83
C ILE A 15 -7.83 0.06 1.55
N ILE A 16 -6.57 -0.34 1.73
CA ILE A 16 -6.24 -1.59 2.40
C ILE A 16 -6.31 -1.46 3.94
N GLY A 17 -6.35 -0.24 4.47
CA GLY A 17 -6.38 0.05 5.90
C GLY A 17 -5.00 0.19 6.55
N PHE A 18 -3.94 0.33 5.75
CA PHE A 18 -2.56 0.55 6.23
C PHE A 18 -2.35 1.99 6.74
N TYR A 19 -2.92 2.97 6.04
CA TYR A 19 -2.86 4.38 6.44
C TYR A 19 -4.21 4.90 6.89
N THR A 20 -4.18 5.83 7.83
CA THR A 20 -5.34 6.63 8.22
C THR A 20 -5.40 7.94 7.45
N VAL A 21 -6.56 8.61 7.49
CA VAL A 21 -6.70 9.99 6.97
C VAL A 21 -5.70 10.94 7.62
N GLN A 22 -5.39 10.75 8.91
CA GLN A 22 -4.45 11.60 9.63
C GLN A 22 -3.00 11.43 9.13
N ASP A 23 -2.61 10.24 8.69
CA ASP A 23 -1.28 10.01 8.12
C ASP A 23 -1.12 10.74 6.78
N VAL A 24 -2.17 10.72 5.96
CA VAL A 24 -2.20 11.45 4.69
C VAL A 24 -2.17 12.96 4.90
N ILE A 25 -2.87 13.48 5.91
CA ILE A 25 -2.84 14.91 6.24
C ILE A 25 -1.44 15.33 6.67
N LYS A 26 -0.79 14.57 7.56
CA LYS A 26 0.60 14.84 7.96
C LYS A 26 1.54 14.89 6.76
N TRP A 27 1.36 13.98 5.80
CA TRP A 27 2.12 14.04 4.56
C TRP A 27 1.85 15.32 3.77
N ALA A 28 0.57 15.69 3.59
CA ALA A 28 0.21 16.90 2.87
C ALA A 28 0.78 18.17 3.54
N ASP A 29 0.69 18.26 4.86
CA ASP A 29 1.27 19.36 5.65
C ASP A 29 2.79 19.45 5.44
N ASN A 30 3.50 18.33 5.53
CA ASN A 30 4.94 18.28 5.27
C ASN A 30 5.31 18.72 3.83
N VAL A 31 4.46 18.42 2.85
CA VAL A 31 4.67 18.87 1.46
C VAL A 31 4.44 20.38 1.34
N ILE A 32 3.41 20.92 2.00
CA ILE A 32 3.11 22.36 2.03
C ILE A 32 4.26 23.15 2.65
N GLU A 33 4.83 22.66 3.76
CA GLU A 33 5.95 23.32 4.45
C GLU A 33 7.22 23.39 3.59
N ARG A 34 7.40 22.46 2.66
CA ARG A 34 8.63 22.34 1.85
C ARG A 34 8.57 23.03 0.50
N LEU A 35 7.37 23.36 0.01
CA LEU A 35 7.18 23.95 -1.31
C LEU A 35 6.79 25.42 -1.17
N ASP A 36 7.49 26.30 -1.88
CA ASP A 36 7.12 27.72 -1.94
C ASP A 36 5.74 27.93 -2.58
N ASN A 37 5.35 27.04 -3.50
CA ASN A 37 4.06 27.04 -4.19
C ASN A 37 3.49 25.62 -4.24
N PRO A 38 2.84 25.14 -3.16
CA PRO A 38 2.28 23.79 -3.13
C PRO A 38 1.07 23.65 -4.06
N PRO A 39 0.85 22.47 -4.69
CA PRO A 39 -0.34 22.24 -5.51
C PRO A 39 -1.63 22.39 -4.70
N TYR A 40 -2.67 22.93 -5.31
CA TYR A 40 -3.97 23.14 -4.66
C TYR A 40 -4.55 21.82 -4.13
N GLU A 41 -4.34 20.72 -4.84
CA GLU A 41 -4.80 19.39 -4.45
C GLU A 41 -4.17 18.94 -3.13
N VAL A 42 -2.90 19.30 -2.86
CA VAL A 42 -2.22 19.00 -1.60
C VAL A 42 -2.83 19.82 -0.46
N ILE A 43 -3.09 21.11 -0.69
CA ILE A 43 -3.76 21.98 0.29
C ILE A 43 -5.15 21.43 0.62
N ALA A 44 -5.91 21.02 -0.40
CA ALA A 44 -7.25 20.46 -0.22
C ALA A 44 -7.23 19.17 0.62
N ILE A 45 -6.18 18.35 0.52
CA ILE A 45 -5.99 17.16 1.34
C ILE A 45 -5.70 17.53 2.79
N SER A 46 -4.77 18.46 3.05
CA SER A 46 -4.42 18.94 4.40
C SER A 46 -5.67 19.40 5.18
N LEU A 47 -6.64 20.02 4.49
CA LEU A 47 -7.90 20.49 5.08
C LEU A 47 -8.97 19.39 5.30
N SER A 48 -8.67 18.12 5.05
CA SER A 48 -9.67 17.02 5.02
C SER A 48 -9.84 16.26 6.34
N SER A 49 -9.43 16.83 7.47
CA SER A 49 -9.39 16.11 8.77
C SER A 49 -10.69 15.48 9.26
N GLN A 50 -11.84 15.99 8.80
CA GLN A 50 -13.18 15.51 9.15
C GLN A 50 -13.84 14.71 8.02
N GLU A 51 -13.16 14.54 6.89
CA GLU A 51 -13.70 13.83 5.73
C GLU A 51 -13.57 12.32 5.88
N LYS A 52 -14.42 11.59 5.17
CA LYS A 52 -14.37 10.12 5.18
C LYS A 52 -13.17 9.65 4.35
N PRO A 53 -12.61 8.47 4.65
CA PRO A 53 -11.51 7.90 3.87
C PRO A 53 -11.76 7.88 2.35
N ILE A 54 -12.99 7.60 1.92
CA ILE A 54 -13.38 7.58 0.50
C ILE A 54 -13.27 8.96 -0.19
N ASP A 55 -13.57 10.03 0.53
CA ASP A 55 -13.51 11.40 0.02
C ASP A 55 -12.03 11.80 -0.16
N VAL A 56 -11.19 11.47 0.83
CA VAL A 56 -9.74 11.66 0.77
C VAL A 56 -9.11 10.86 -0.36
N CYS A 57 -9.51 9.59 -0.54
CA CYS A 57 -9.09 8.78 -1.69
C CYS A 57 -9.46 9.43 -3.03
N SER A 58 -10.64 10.04 -3.12
CA SER A 58 -11.08 10.73 -4.34
C SER A 58 -10.19 11.94 -4.65
N LYS A 59 -9.76 12.69 -3.63
CA LYS A 59 -8.80 13.80 -3.78
C LYS A 59 -7.42 13.31 -4.18
N LEU A 60 -6.91 12.25 -3.55
CA LEU A 60 -5.63 11.63 -3.92
C LEU A 60 -5.63 11.11 -5.37
N ASN A 61 -6.79 10.65 -5.86
CA ASN A 61 -6.93 10.17 -7.22
C ASN A 61 -6.80 11.29 -8.29
N LEU A 62 -6.91 12.58 -7.91
CA LEU A 62 -6.72 13.71 -8.82
C LEU A 62 -5.27 13.84 -9.30
N PHE A 63 -4.31 13.25 -8.58
CA PHE A 63 -2.89 13.26 -8.94
C PHE A 63 -2.54 12.26 -10.05
N LYS A 64 -3.44 11.31 -10.38
CA LYS A 64 -3.16 10.15 -11.26
C LYS A 64 -2.76 10.45 -12.68
N GLY A 65 -2.76 11.69 -13.16
CA GLY A 65 -2.44 12.06 -14.54
C GLY A 65 -1.09 11.49 -15.01
N GLY A 66 -1.08 10.25 -15.51
CA GLY A 66 0.09 9.51 -16.02
C GLY A 66 0.36 8.10 -15.46
N LEU A 67 -0.28 7.63 -14.38
CA LEU A 67 0.16 6.41 -13.65
C LEU A 67 -0.51 5.09 -14.08
N ASN A 68 -1.23 5.04 -15.20
CA ASN A 68 -2.11 3.90 -15.52
C ASN A 68 -1.39 2.54 -15.70
N ASN A 69 -0.06 2.47 -15.65
CA ASN A 69 0.73 1.23 -15.66
C ASN A 69 1.97 1.30 -14.74
N ASP A 70 2.04 2.23 -13.79
CA ASP A 70 3.18 2.31 -12.88
C ASP A 70 2.98 1.31 -11.73
N ASP A 71 3.84 0.29 -11.67
CA ASP A 71 3.79 -0.71 -10.60
C ASP A 71 4.49 -0.26 -9.32
N LEU A 72 5.18 0.88 -9.37
CA LEU A 72 5.96 1.40 -8.25
C LEU A 72 5.11 1.63 -7.00
N PRO A 73 3.90 2.24 -7.05
CA PRO A 73 3.07 2.39 -5.85
C PRO A 73 2.72 1.05 -5.20
N SER A 74 2.36 0.04 -6.00
CA SER A 74 2.06 -1.31 -5.52
C SER A 74 3.28 -1.94 -4.84
N LYS A 75 4.46 -1.85 -5.46
CA LYS A 75 5.72 -2.38 -4.93
C LYS A 75 6.17 -1.67 -3.65
N ILE A 76 6.01 -0.34 -3.57
CA ILE A 76 6.26 0.42 -2.35
C ILE A 76 5.36 -0.10 -1.23
N LEU A 77 4.06 -0.28 -1.49
CA LEU A 77 3.11 -0.74 -0.48
C LEU A 77 3.41 -2.17 0.00
N LEU A 78 3.81 -3.07 -0.90
CA LEU A 78 4.30 -4.40 -0.52
C LEU A 78 5.57 -4.32 0.36
N GLY A 79 6.48 -3.39 0.07
CA GLY A 79 7.64 -3.11 0.91
C GLY A 79 7.24 -2.58 2.31
N LEU A 80 6.25 -1.70 2.39
CA LEU A 80 5.71 -1.22 3.67
C LEU A 80 5.04 -2.35 4.47
N LEU A 81 4.33 -3.25 3.81
CA LEU A 81 3.74 -4.43 4.43
C LEU A 81 4.81 -5.40 4.94
N ASN A 82 5.96 -5.51 4.27
CA ASN A 82 7.11 -6.26 4.78
C ASN A 82 7.57 -5.71 6.14
N ASP A 83 7.78 -4.40 6.24
CA ASP A 83 8.23 -3.75 7.49
C ASP A 83 7.19 -3.88 8.61
N TYR A 84 5.91 -3.73 8.26
CA TYR A 84 4.81 -3.96 9.19
C TYR A 84 4.73 -5.41 9.65
N PHE A 85 4.91 -6.38 8.76
CA PHE A 85 4.88 -7.80 9.12
C PHE A 85 6.05 -8.16 10.04
N ILE A 86 7.26 -7.67 9.75
CA ILE A 86 8.45 -7.90 10.59
C ILE A 86 8.25 -7.34 12.01
N SER A 87 7.61 -6.18 12.13
CA SER A 87 7.43 -5.50 13.43
C SER A 87 6.24 -6.03 14.23
N SER A 88 5.12 -6.35 13.58
CA SER A 88 3.89 -6.81 14.23
C SER A 88 3.81 -8.32 14.40
N ASN A 89 4.45 -9.08 13.49
CA ASN A 89 4.26 -10.52 13.30
C ASN A 89 2.78 -10.92 13.16
N ASN A 90 1.93 -10.00 12.66
CA ASN A 90 0.49 -10.21 12.57
C ASN A 90 0.10 -10.72 11.18
N LEU A 91 0.12 -12.05 11.04
CA LEU A 91 -0.15 -12.74 9.77
C LEU A 91 -1.54 -12.43 9.19
N SER A 92 -2.57 -12.50 10.03
CA SER A 92 -3.96 -12.32 9.60
C SER A 92 -4.25 -10.91 9.10
N ASP A 93 -3.65 -9.90 9.73
CA ASP A 93 -3.85 -8.51 9.34
C ASP A 93 -3.16 -8.21 8.01
N VAL A 94 -1.93 -8.72 7.82
CA VAL A 94 -1.22 -8.59 6.53
C VAL A 94 -1.97 -9.27 5.39
N PHE A 95 -2.49 -10.49 5.58
CA PHE A 95 -3.31 -11.13 4.55
C PHE A 95 -4.62 -10.39 4.29
N SER A 96 -5.24 -9.81 5.31
CA SER A 96 -6.44 -8.98 5.13
C SER A 96 -6.13 -7.73 4.29
N MET A 97 -4.96 -7.13 4.48
CA MET A 97 -4.48 -6.00 3.68
C MET A 97 -4.13 -6.41 2.24
N LEU A 98 -3.43 -7.53 2.05
CA LEU A 98 -3.10 -8.07 0.72
C LEU A 98 -4.35 -8.43 -0.09
N PHE A 99 -5.34 -9.04 0.55
CA PHE A 99 -6.63 -9.35 -0.08
C PHE A 99 -7.34 -8.09 -0.56
N ARG A 100 -7.33 -6.99 0.20
CA ARG A 100 -7.88 -5.72 -0.28
C ARG A 100 -7.02 -5.10 -1.38
N LEU A 101 -5.71 -5.33 -1.38
CA LEU A 101 -4.79 -4.81 -2.38
C LEU A 101 -5.02 -5.45 -3.74
N SER A 102 -5.37 -6.75 -3.80
CA SER A 102 -5.53 -7.49 -5.05
C SER A 102 -6.49 -6.82 -6.04
N ASP A 103 -7.60 -6.29 -5.54
CA ASP A 103 -8.61 -5.60 -6.36
C ASP A 103 -8.14 -4.24 -6.90
N HIS A 104 -6.99 -3.76 -6.44
CA HIS A 104 -6.46 -2.43 -6.74
C HIS A 104 -5.00 -2.42 -7.22
N LEU A 105 -4.41 -3.60 -7.41
CA LEU A 105 -3.06 -3.76 -7.90
C LEU A 105 -2.90 -3.08 -9.26
N GLN A 106 -1.88 -2.23 -9.34
CA GLN A 106 -1.39 -1.67 -10.59
C GLN A 106 -0.07 -2.35 -10.90
N LEU A 107 -0.05 -3.15 -11.94
CA LEU A 107 1.08 -3.97 -12.33
C LEU A 107 1.31 -3.89 -13.83
N GLU A 108 2.57 -3.73 -14.22
CA GLU A 108 2.98 -3.99 -15.60
C GLU A 108 2.84 -5.48 -15.93
N ASP A 109 2.68 -5.82 -17.22
CA ASP A 109 2.56 -7.21 -17.67
C ASP A 109 3.75 -8.08 -17.21
N SER A 110 4.95 -7.50 -17.16
CA SER A 110 6.17 -8.14 -16.69
C SER A 110 6.12 -8.55 -15.21
N ASN A 111 5.24 -7.93 -14.42
CA ASN A 111 5.13 -8.07 -12.97
C ASN A 111 3.82 -8.71 -12.51
N LYS A 112 3.03 -9.29 -13.44
CA LYS A 112 1.83 -10.08 -13.10
C LYS A 112 2.08 -11.27 -12.18
N TRP A 113 3.32 -11.77 -12.13
CA TRP A 113 3.70 -12.82 -11.17
C TRP A 113 3.46 -12.41 -9.71
N ILE A 114 3.52 -11.10 -9.40
CA ILE A 114 3.27 -10.55 -8.06
C ILE A 114 1.86 -10.90 -7.60
N GLU A 115 0.86 -10.68 -8.46
CA GLU A 115 -0.55 -10.98 -8.18
C GLU A 115 -0.79 -12.48 -8.05
N VAL A 116 -0.19 -13.28 -8.94
CA VAL A 116 -0.32 -14.75 -8.91
C VAL A 116 0.22 -15.32 -7.60
N GLU A 117 1.41 -14.90 -7.18
CA GLU A 117 2.02 -15.37 -5.93
C GLU A 117 1.23 -14.91 -4.71
N MET A 118 0.72 -13.67 -4.71
CA MET A 118 -0.14 -13.15 -3.64
C MET A 118 -1.43 -13.95 -3.50
N ASN A 119 -2.06 -14.33 -4.61
CA ASN A 119 -3.26 -15.17 -4.60
C ASN A 119 -2.94 -16.58 -4.07
N TYR A 120 -1.84 -17.19 -4.51
CA TYR A 120 -1.38 -18.47 -3.99
C TYR A 120 -1.15 -18.45 -2.47
N LEU A 121 -0.48 -17.41 -1.97
CA LEU A 121 -0.25 -17.24 -0.53
C LEU A 121 -1.57 -17.03 0.23
N SER A 122 -2.50 -16.27 -0.33
CA SER A 122 -3.81 -16.01 0.28
C SER A 122 -4.64 -17.29 0.40
N ASP A 123 -4.62 -18.13 -0.64
CA ASP A 123 -5.24 -19.46 -0.63
C ASP A 123 -4.58 -20.38 0.42
N ALA A 124 -3.25 -20.41 0.46
CA ALA A 124 -2.50 -21.20 1.44
C ALA A 124 -2.81 -20.75 2.88
N PHE A 125 -2.90 -19.45 3.14
CA PHE A 125 -3.29 -18.90 4.43
C PHE A 125 -4.71 -19.33 4.81
N TYR A 126 -5.68 -19.16 3.90
CA TYR A 126 -7.07 -19.57 4.15
C TYR A 126 -7.16 -21.06 4.51
N LEU A 127 -6.51 -21.94 3.75
CA LEU A 127 -6.54 -23.38 4.01
C LEU A 127 -5.90 -23.75 5.35
N ALA A 128 -4.79 -23.11 5.72
CA ALA A 128 -4.10 -23.37 6.97
C ALA A 128 -4.90 -22.84 8.17
N ASP A 129 -5.44 -21.62 8.07
CA ASP A 129 -6.24 -20.97 9.11
C ASP A 129 -7.54 -21.73 9.40
N GLN A 130 -8.18 -22.27 8.35
CA GLN A 130 -9.37 -23.12 8.49
C GLN A 130 -9.06 -24.57 8.91
N ASN A 131 -7.79 -24.89 9.21
CA ASN A 131 -7.32 -26.24 9.56
C ASN A 131 -7.66 -27.30 8.50
N ILE A 132 -7.68 -26.91 7.22
CA ILE A 132 -7.97 -27.80 6.09
C ILE A 132 -6.67 -28.41 5.55
N TYR A 133 -5.66 -27.59 5.28
CA TYR A 133 -4.37 -28.01 4.72
C TYR A 133 -3.26 -26.98 4.97
N GLY A 134 -2.04 -27.44 5.24
CA GLY A 134 -0.86 -26.58 5.45
C GLY A 134 -0.60 -26.21 6.91
N ASP A 135 0.47 -25.45 7.15
CA ASP A 135 0.90 -24.97 8.47
C ASP A 135 1.07 -23.45 8.47
N LEU A 136 0.55 -22.76 9.49
CA LEU A 136 0.61 -21.30 9.58
C LEU A 136 2.05 -20.75 9.71
N ASN A 137 2.99 -21.51 10.29
CA ASN A 137 4.39 -21.06 10.36
C ASN A 137 5.06 -21.14 8.99
N GLU A 138 4.77 -22.19 8.22
CA GLU A 138 5.20 -22.29 6.83
C GLU A 138 4.61 -21.14 5.99
N VAL A 139 3.31 -20.86 6.11
CA VAL A 139 2.67 -19.72 5.43
C VAL A 139 3.35 -18.40 5.82
N GLY A 140 3.61 -18.17 7.11
CA GLY A 140 4.30 -16.97 7.58
C GLY A 140 5.72 -16.84 7.03
N THR A 141 6.44 -17.96 6.91
CA THR A 141 7.78 -18.00 6.29
C THR A 141 7.71 -17.66 4.80
N ASN A 142 6.75 -18.23 4.07
CA ASN A 142 6.55 -17.97 2.65
C ASN A 142 6.14 -16.52 2.40
N LEU A 143 5.23 -15.99 3.21
CA LEU A 143 4.85 -14.58 3.16
C LEU A 143 6.05 -13.66 3.39
N LYS A 144 6.89 -13.95 4.40
CA LYS A 144 8.12 -13.19 4.65
C LYS A 144 9.04 -13.20 3.45
N ASN A 145 9.28 -14.36 2.86
CA ASN A 145 10.14 -14.50 1.68
C ASN A 145 9.58 -13.70 0.49
N TYR A 146 8.26 -13.78 0.26
CA TYR A 146 7.59 -13.00 -0.77
C TYR A 146 7.74 -11.48 -0.55
N LEU A 147 7.35 -10.97 0.63
CA LEU A 147 7.37 -9.54 0.93
C LEU A 147 8.79 -8.95 0.97
N SER A 148 9.79 -9.75 1.36
CA SER A 148 11.19 -9.30 1.43
C SER A 148 11.76 -8.84 0.07
N GLN A 149 11.19 -9.30 -1.04
CA GLN A 149 11.58 -8.89 -2.40
C GLN A 149 11.27 -7.41 -2.67
N PHE A 150 10.40 -6.78 -1.86
CA PHE A 150 9.93 -5.42 -2.06
C PHE A 150 10.50 -4.40 -1.08
N GLY A 151 11.29 -4.83 -0.08
CA GLY A 151 11.80 -3.93 0.98
C GLY A 151 12.59 -2.73 0.44
N ASP A 152 13.36 -2.92 -0.63
CA ASP A 152 14.14 -1.85 -1.25
C ASP A 152 13.30 -0.75 -1.89
N TYR A 153 12.00 -0.99 -2.16
CA TYR A 153 11.14 0.02 -2.78
C TYR A 153 10.69 1.10 -1.79
N VAL A 154 10.74 0.84 -0.48
CA VAL A 154 10.34 1.82 0.55
C VAL A 154 11.16 3.12 0.46
N LYS A 155 12.40 3.05 -0.02
CA LYS A 155 13.27 4.23 -0.24
C LYS A 155 12.66 5.25 -1.21
N TYR A 156 11.79 4.82 -2.13
CA TYR A 156 11.12 5.72 -3.08
C TYR A 156 9.98 6.53 -2.44
N LEU A 157 9.55 6.17 -1.23
CA LEU A 157 8.60 6.93 -0.42
C LEU A 157 9.29 7.93 0.52
N SER A 158 10.59 7.75 0.78
CA SER A 158 11.31 8.48 1.82
C SER A 158 11.49 9.97 1.48
N ILE A 159 11.29 10.78 2.53
CA ILE A 159 11.20 12.24 2.62
C ILE A 159 12.56 12.88 2.90
#